data_AF-A0A6D2KAJ5-F1
#
_entry.id   AF-A0A6D2KAJ5-F1
#
_cell.length_a   1.000
_cell.length_b   1.000
_cell.length_c   1.000
_cell.angle_alpha   90.00
_cell.angle_beta   90.00
_cell.angle_gamma   90.00
#
_symmetry.space_group_name_H-M   'P 1'
#
loop_
_entity.id
_entity.type
_entity.pdbx_description
1 polymer ?
#
loop_
_entity_poly.entity_id
_entity_poly.type
_entity_poly.pdbx_seq_one_letter_code
_entity_poly.pdbx_strand_id
1 'polypeptide(L)'
;MLEAFHTIKGALVSAPIVQPPDWNLPFEVMTDASDYAVGAVLGQRKEKKLHVIYYASRTLDEAQCKYATTEKELLAVVFAFEKFRSYLVGSKVIVHTDHAALKYLLTKKDAKPRLLRWILLLQEFDLEIKDKKGIDNGVADHLSRMKIDDDVPLDDSLPDEHVYAVEVIDYGEPLLADDGVRSTNYLAAEHEPTGFVGNKKKKFLRDIRRYFWDEPYLYKHCTDGVYRRCVADEEIPGILFHCHSSSYAGHFATYKTVSKALQAGYWWPTMFRDAHRFVSKCDVCQRQGNISKRNEMPQNFILEVEVFDVWGVDFMGPFPSSYGNLYILVAVDYVSKWVEALASPTNDAKVVMKMFKSVIFPRFGVPRVVISDGGSHFINRTFDNMLKRHGVKHKVATPYHPQTSGQVELSNREIKNILQKTAGTTGKDWAAKLDDALWAYRTAYKTPLGTTPFNLVYGKACHLPVE
;
A
#
# COMPACT_ATOMS: atom_id res chain seq x y z
N MET A 1 -0.36 50.14 -33.09
CA MET A 1 -0.68 49.73 -31.71
C MET A 1 -1.18 48.28 -31.65
N LEU A 2 -2.15 47.87 -32.49
CA LEU A 2 -2.56 46.47 -32.62
C LEU A 2 -1.44 45.53 -33.09
N GLU A 3 -0.62 45.96 -34.03
CA GLU A 3 0.50 45.15 -34.54
C GLU A 3 1.55 44.88 -33.46
N ALA A 4 1.95 45.91 -32.71
CA ALA A 4 2.84 45.76 -31.55
C ALA A 4 2.24 44.86 -30.47
N PHE A 5 0.92 44.93 -30.23
CA PHE A 5 0.22 44.05 -29.30
C PHE A 5 0.19 42.59 -29.79
N HIS A 6 -0.03 42.35 -31.08
CA HIS A 6 0.02 41.01 -31.66
C HIS A 6 1.45 40.46 -31.74
N THR A 7 2.45 41.30 -31.95
CA THR A 7 3.87 40.93 -31.87
C THR A 7 4.28 40.62 -30.43
N ILE A 8 3.82 41.40 -29.44
CA ILE A 8 4.04 41.12 -28.01
C ILE A 8 3.30 39.84 -27.59
N LYS A 9 2.05 39.64 -28.03
CA LYS A 9 1.30 38.40 -27.80
C LYS A 9 1.98 37.21 -28.47
N GLY A 10 2.46 37.35 -29.70
CA GLY A 10 3.21 36.33 -30.41
C GLY A 10 4.54 36.01 -29.73
N ALA A 11 5.29 37.03 -29.32
CA ALA A 11 6.56 36.89 -28.62
C ALA A 11 6.38 36.26 -27.23
N LEU A 12 5.37 36.68 -26.47
CA LEU A 12 4.96 36.04 -25.23
C LEU A 12 4.64 34.57 -25.49
N VAL A 13 3.84 34.26 -26.53
CA VAL A 13 3.35 32.90 -26.84
C VAL A 13 4.41 31.94 -27.43
N SER A 14 5.53 32.46 -27.95
CA SER A 14 6.44 31.70 -28.84
C SER A 14 7.77 31.19 -28.25
N ALA A 15 8.07 31.44 -26.97
CA ALA A 15 9.29 30.91 -26.30
C ALA A 15 9.09 30.71 -24.80
N PRO A 16 9.73 29.68 -24.21
CA PRO A 16 9.03 28.49 -23.73
C PRO A 16 8.03 28.84 -22.61
N ILE A 17 6.81 29.26 -22.96
CA ILE A 17 5.75 29.26 -21.96
C ILE A 17 5.38 27.81 -21.70
N VAL A 18 5.26 27.49 -20.41
CA VAL A 18 4.65 26.26 -19.92
C VAL A 18 3.29 26.05 -20.60
N GLN A 19 3.15 24.97 -21.36
CA GLN A 19 1.90 24.60 -22.01
C GLN A 19 1.22 23.44 -21.28
N PRO A 20 -0.12 23.37 -21.32
CA PRO A 20 -0.84 22.21 -20.79
C PRO A 20 -0.49 20.93 -21.59
N PRO A 21 -0.50 19.76 -20.94
CA PRO A 21 -0.21 18.49 -21.60
C PRO A 21 -1.28 18.14 -22.63
N ASP A 22 -0.85 17.56 -23.75
CA ASP A 22 -1.72 16.89 -24.72
C ASP A 22 -1.55 15.37 -24.57
N TRP A 23 -2.54 14.72 -23.97
CA TRP A 23 -2.49 13.29 -23.64
C TRP A 23 -2.37 12.35 -24.84
N ASN A 24 -2.51 12.85 -26.07
CA ASN A 24 -2.31 12.05 -27.29
C ASN A 24 -0.85 12.01 -27.76
N LEU A 25 0.04 12.79 -27.15
CA LEU A 25 1.45 12.87 -27.52
C LEU A 25 2.35 12.22 -26.46
N PRO A 26 3.47 11.59 -26.86
CA PRO A 26 4.42 11.05 -25.90
C PRO A 26 5.09 12.18 -25.11
N PHE A 27 5.37 11.90 -23.84
CA PHE A 27 6.12 12.82 -22.98
C PHE A 27 7.62 12.71 -23.24
N GLU A 28 8.30 13.84 -23.31
CA GLU A 28 9.77 13.95 -23.32
C GLU A 28 10.23 14.49 -21.96
N VAL A 29 11.14 13.78 -21.31
CA VAL A 29 11.75 14.18 -20.03
C VAL A 29 13.23 14.43 -20.27
N MET A 30 13.70 15.64 -20.00
CA MET A 30 15.11 16.00 -20.09
C MET A 30 15.69 16.09 -18.68
N THR A 31 16.79 15.38 -18.41
CA THR A 31 17.41 15.32 -17.08
C THR A 31 18.88 15.66 -17.16
N ASP A 32 19.40 16.23 -16.08
CA ASP A 32 20.82 16.52 -15.89
C ASP A 32 21.18 16.47 -14.41
N ALA A 33 22.43 16.10 -14.10
CA ALA A 33 22.94 16.10 -12.74
C ALA A 33 24.25 16.87 -12.60
N SER A 34 24.32 17.74 -11.60
CA SER A 34 25.55 18.41 -11.20
C SER A 34 26.14 17.77 -9.93
N ASP A 35 27.20 18.38 -9.40
CA ASP A 35 27.78 17.89 -8.17
C ASP A 35 26.91 18.08 -6.93
N TYR A 36 25.93 18.99 -6.99
CA TYR A 36 25.14 19.45 -5.83
C TYR A 36 23.64 19.54 -6.08
N ALA A 37 23.16 19.40 -7.32
CA ALA A 37 21.72 19.37 -7.61
C ALA A 37 21.40 18.57 -8.88
N VAL A 38 20.14 18.18 -9.02
CA VAL A 38 19.58 17.54 -10.22
C VAL A 38 18.53 18.46 -10.85
N GLY A 39 18.49 18.47 -12.17
CA GLY A 39 17.54 19.24 -12.97
C GLY A 39 16.70 18.32 -13.86
N ALA A 40 15.42 18.64 -14.00
CA ALA A 40 14.50 17.92 -14.86
C ALA A 40 13.51 18.86 -15.56
N VAL A 41 13.20 18.56 -16.82
CA VAL A 41 12.22 19.28 -17.63
C VAL A 41 11.26 18.28 -18.23
N LEU A 42 9.97 18.45 -17.97
CA LEU A 42 8.89 17.71 -18.61
C LEU A 42 8.38 18.51 -19.80
N GLY A 43 8.24 17.88 -20.97
CA GLY A 43 7.67 18.53 -22.14
C GLY A 43 7.10 17.55 -23.16
N GLN A 44 6.59 18.08 -24.26
CA GLN A 44 6.09 17.31 -25.39
C GLN A 44 6.50 17.97 -26.70
N ARG A 45 6.80 17.15 -27.72
CA ARG A 45 7.19 17.66 -29.03
C ARG A 45 5.96 17.86 -29.92
N LYS A 46 5.70 19.12 -30.28
CA LYS A 46 4.68 19.53 -31.26
C LYS A 46 5.37 20.27 -32.39
N GLU A 47 5.09 19.90 -33.64
CA GLU A 47 5.68 20.55 -34.83
C GLU A 47 7.22 20.64 -34.79
N LYS A 48 7.88 19.58 -34.30
CA LYS A 48 9.35 19.46 -34.08
C LYS A 48 9.94 20.35 -32.99
N LYS A 49 9.16 21.21 -32.33
CA LYS A 49 9.58 22.02 -31.17
C LYS A 49 9.17 21.35 -29.85
N LEU A 50 10.06 21.40 -28.86
CA LEU A 50 9.75 20.94 -27.51
C LEU A 50 8.97 22.04 -26.79
N HIS A 51 7.75 21.73 -26.38
CA HIS A 51 6.93 22.59 -25.53
C HIS A 51 7.04 22.08 -24.11
N VAL A 52 7.51 22.94 -23.20
CA VAL A 52 7.70 22.57 -21.80
C VAL A 52 6.36 22.58 -21.08
N ILE A 53 6.14 21.61 -20.21
CA ILE A 53 4.99 21.48 -19.31
C ILE A 53 5.41 21.79 -17.88
N TYR A 54 6.61 21.37 -17.46
CA TYR A 54 7.06 21.60 -16.09
C TYR A 54 8.59 21.63 -15.97
N TYR A 55 9.09 22.44 -15.04
CA TYR A 55 10.50 22.49 -14.65
C TYR A 55 10.63 22.03 -13.20
N ALA A 56 11.59 21.15 -12.91
CA ALA A 56 11.88 20.71 -11.56
C ALA A 56 13.38 20.68 -11.31
N SER A 57 13.78 21.04 -10.10
CA SER A 57 15.15 20.86 -9.63
C SER A 57 15.12 20.43 -8.16
N ARG A 58 16.20 19.76 -7.71
CA ARG A 58 16.36 19.37 -6.31
C ARG A 58 17.84 19.38 -5.94
N THR A 59 18.15 19.94 -4.79
CA THR A 59 19.51 19.89 -4.21
C THR A 59 19.82 18.49 -3.69
N LEU A 60 21.08 18.08 -3.82
CA LEU A 60 21.56 16.77 -3.36
C LEU A 60 21.98 16.86 -1.88
N ASP A 61 21.64 15.83 -1.11
CA ASP A 61 22.13 15.70 0.27
C ASP A 61 23.64 15.33 0.32
N GLU A 62 24.26 15.41 1.50
CA GLU A 62 25.70 15.12 1.67
C GLU A 62 26.12 13.72 1.18
N ALA A 63 25.20 12.73 1.25
CA ALA A 63 25.47 11.38 0.78
C ALA A 63 25.38 11.30 -0.74
N GLN A 64 24.38 11.94 -1.33
CA GLN A 64 24.12 12.00 -2.78
C GLN A 64 25.20 12.80 -3.52
N CYS A 65 25.73 13.87 -2.91
CA CYS A 65 26.88 14.62 -3.44
C CYS A 65 28.12 13.74 -3.65
N LYS A 66 28.26 12.65 -2.88
CA LYS A 66 29.39 11.69 -2.97
C LYS A 66 29.15 10.55 -3.96
N TYR A 67 28.02 10.53 -4.67
CA TYR A 67 27.72 9.49 -5.65
C TYR A 67 28.61 9.61 -6.88
N ALA A 68 28.85 8.49 -7.58
CA ALA A 68 29.55 8.54 -8.86
C ALA A 68 28.69 9.27 -9.91
N THR A 69 29.31 9.83 -10.95
CA THR A 69 28.59 10.57 -12.02
C THR A 69 27.41 9.77 -12.59
N THR A 70 27.60 8.48 -12.89
CA THR A 70 26.50 7.62 -13.40
C THR A 70 25.36 7.42 -12.39
N GLU A 71 25.67 7.43 -11.10
CA GLU A 71 24.66 7.33 -10.03
C GLU A 71 23.91 8.66 -9.88
N LYS A 72 24.57 9.81 -10.04
CA LYS A 72 23.94 11.14 -10.03
C LYS A 72 23.02 11.33 -11.24
N GLU A 73 23.49 10.95 -12.43
CA GLU A 73 22.70 11.00 -13.67
C GLU A 73 21.45 10.13 -13.58
N LEU A 74 21.58 8.89 -13.07
CA LEU A 74 20.40 8.06 -12.85
C LEU A 74 19.47 8.62 -11.78
N LEU A 75 20.03 9.23 -10.73
CA LEU A 75 19.22 9.88 -9.70
C LEU A 75 18.39 11.04 -10.26
N ALA A 76 18.91 11.79 -11.24
CA ALA A 76 18.13 12.83 -11.93
C ALA A 76 16.93 12.23 -12.68
N VAL A 77 17.11 11.09 -13.35
CA VAL A 77 16.01 10.35 -13.99
C VAL A 77 14.99 9.87 -12.96
N VAL A 78 15.44 9.24 -11.87
CA VAL A 78 14.53 8.76 -10.81
C VAL A 78 13.74 9.92 -10.21
N PHE A 79 14.42 11.03 -9.89
CA PHE A 79 13.80 12.25 -9.39
C PHE A 79 12.72 12.77 -10.35
N ALA A 80 13.01 12.84 -11.64
CA ALA A 80 12.04 13.29 -12.64
C ALA A 80 10.81 12.37 -12.72
N PHE A 81 11.00 11.05 -12.63
CA PHE A 81 9.89 10.08 -12.71
C PHE A 81 9.04 10.04 -11.45
N GLU A 82 9.64 10.24 -10.27
CA GLU A 82 8.88 10.44 -9.03
C GLU A 82 8.12 11.76 -9.08
N LYS A 83 8.78 12.85 -9.46
CA LYS A 83 8.19 14.19 -9.51
C LYS A 83 7.06 14.30 -10.54
N PHE A 84 7.20 13.68 -11.71
CA PHE A 84 6.20 13.78 -12.80
C PHE A 84 5.31 12.54 -12.91
N ARG A 85 5.27 11.69 -11.88
CA ARG A 85 4.55 10.41 -11.89
C ARG A 85 3.11 10.53 -12.39
N SER A 86 2.37 11.55 -11.95
CA SER A 86 0.99 11.81 -12.37
C SER A 86 0.81 12.03 -13.87
N TYR A 87 1.84 12.53 -14.57
CA TYR A 87 1.84 12.72 -16.03
C TYR A 87 2.31 11.46 -16.77
N LEU A 88 3.29 10.74 -16.20
CA LEU A 88 4.02 9.69 -16.91
C LEU A 88 3.37 8.30 -16.83
N VAL A 89 2.59 8.01 -15.78
CA VAL A 89 1.96 6.69 -15.60
C VAL A 89 1.01 6.38 -16.76
N GLY A 90 1.21 5.23 -17.40
CA GLY A 90 0.38 4.77 -18.52
C GLY A 90 0.65 5.43 -19.87
N SER A 91 1.62 6.34 -19.96
CA SER A 91 2.03 7.00 -21.21
C SER A 91 3.43 6.56 -21.64
N LYS A 92 3.71 6.62 -22.95
CA LYS A 92 5.06 6.40 -23.47
C LYS A 92 5.93 7.63 -23.16
N VAL A 93 7.10 7.40 -22.55
CA VAL A 93 8.04 8.45 -22.11
C VAL A 93 9.37 8.32 -22.82
N ILE A 94 9.90 9.42 -23.33
CA ILE A 94 11.24 9.48 -23.93
C ILE A 94 12.14 10.28 -23.00
N VAL A 95 13.17 9.64 -22.46
CA VAL A 95 14.13 10.27 -21.55
C VAL A 95 15.35 10.73 -22.33
N HIS A 96 15.67 12.02 -22.23
CA HIS A 96 16.87 12.62 -22.80
C HIS A 96 17.89 12.89 -21.69
N THR A 97 19.05 12.27 -21.84
CA THR A 97 20.22 12.43 -20.96
C THR A 97 21.44 12.58 -21.85
N ASP A 98 22.45 13.30 -21.36
CA ASP A 98 23.77 13.42 -21.99
C ASP A 98 24.73 12.31 -21.57
N HIS A 99 24.29 11.40 -20.69
CA HIS A 99 25.09 10.29 -20.20
C HIS A 99 24.74 8.98 -20.91
N ALA A 100 25.42 8.71 -22.03
CA ALA A 100 25.21 7.55 -22.90
C ALA A 100 25.20 6.19 -22.17
N ALA A 101 25.87 6.06 -21.02
CA ALA A 101 25.88 4.83 -20.22
C ALA A 101 24.48 4.44 -19.73
N LEU A 102 23.56 5.40 -19.57
CA LEU A 102 22.19 5.14 -19.14
C LEU A 102 21.35 4.44 -20.21
N LYS A 103 21.74 4.51 -21.49
CA LYS A 103 21.02 3.84 -22.60
C LYS A 103 20.89 2.33 -22.41
N TYR A 104 21.91 1.72 -21.80
CA TYR A 104 21.96 0.27 -21.56
C TYR A 104 21.60 -0.10 -20.11
N LEU A 105 21.14 0.87 -19.32
CA LEU A 105 20.90 0.70 -17.89
C LEU A 105 19.89 -0.42 -17.60
N LEU A 106 18.76 -0.44 -18.31
CA LEU A 106 17.70 -1.46 -18.14
C LEU A 106 18.14 -2.87 -18.56
N THR A 107 19.22 -2.98 -19.36
CA THR A 107 19.75 -4.26 -19.83
C THR A 107 20.92 -4.80 -19.00
N LYS A 108 21.39 -4.03 -18.01
CA LYS A 108 22.59 -4.36 -17.23
C LYS A 108 22.25 -5.36 -16.12
N LYS A 109 22.78 -6.58 -16.23
CA LYS A 109 22.55 -7.69 -15.28
C LYS A 109 23.30 -7.55 -13.95
N ASP A 110 24.47 -6.89 -13.98
CA ASP A 110 25.35 -6.71 -12.80
C ASP A 110 25.43 -5.24 -12.42
N ALA A 111 24.46 -4.77 -11.62
CA ALA A 111 24.43 -3.42 -11.08
C ALA A 111 24.47 -3.44 -9.55
N LYS A 112 25.01 -2.38 -8.94
CA LYS A 112 25.01 -2.20 -7.49
C LYS A 112 23.56 -2.26 -6.95
N PRO A 113 23.32 -2.75 -5.71
CA PRO A 113 21.96 -2.88 -5.16
C PRO A 113 21.11 -1.60 -5.22
N ARG A 114 21.72 -0.41 -5.07
CA ARG A 114 21.03 0.89 -5.20
C ARG A 114 20.52 1.13 -6.62
N LEU A 115 21.38 0.92 -7.63
CA LEU A 115 21.02 1.06 -9.04
C LEU A 115 19.91 0.07 -9.43
N LEU A 116 19.96 -1.17 -8.91
CA LEU A 116 18.90 -2.16 -9.14
C LEU A 116 17.54 -1.69 -8.59
N ARG A 117 17.49 -1.08 -7.40
CA ARG A 117 16.24 -0.54 -6.84
C ARG A 117 15.65 0.57 -7.72
N TRP A 118 16.50 1.46 -8.23
CA TRP A 118 16.07 2.53 -9.13
C TRP A 118 15.63 1.99 -10.50
N ILE A 119 16.31 0.98 -11.04
CA ILE A 119 15.89 0.29 -12.26
C ILE A 119 14.50 -0.35 -12.08
N LEU A 120 14.25 -1.02 -10.95
CA LEU A 120 12.96 -1.62 -10.64
C LEU A 120 11.83 -0.58 -10.54
N LEU A 121 12.11 0.61 -9.98
CA LEU A 121 11.14 1.70 -9.94
C LEU A 121 10.81 2.20 -11.36
N LEU A 122 11.85 2.37 -12.18
CA LEU A 122 11.68 2.84 -13.56
C LEU A 122 10.98 1.81 -14.46
N GLN A 123 11.02 0.51 -14.13
CA GLN A 123 10.27 -0.54 -14.86
C GLN A 123 8.74 -0.40 -14.79
N GLU A 124 8.21 0.43 -13.89
CA GLU A 124 6.78 0.75 -13.85
C GLU A 124 6.32 1.55 -15.08
N PHE A 125 7.24 2.23 -15.77
CA PHE A 125 6.93 3.15 -16.86
C PHE A 125 7.36 2.59 -18.23
N ASP A 126 6.60 2.91 -19.28
CA ASP A 126 6.98 2.65 -20.68
C ASP A 126 7.99 3.72 -21.14
N LEU A 127 9.26 3.55 -20.77
CA LEU A 127 10.32 4.53 -21.01
C LEU A 127 11.34 4.10 -22.06
N GLU A 128 11.78 5.07 -22.87
CA GLU A 128 12.81 4.93 -23.88
C GLU A 128 13.93 5.97 -23.64
N ILE A 129 15.14 5.51 -23.29
CA ILE A 129 16.29 6.41 -23.03
C ILE A 129 17.02 6.73 -24.33
N LYS A 130 17.12 8.02 -24.65
CA LYS A 130 17.85 8.57 -25.80
C LYS A 130 18.98 9.47 -25.34
N ASP A 131 20.16 9.19 -25.87
CA ASP A 131 21.34 10.05 -25.71
C ASP A 131 21.12 11.36 -26.49
N LYS A 132 21.43 12.49 -25.86
CA LYS A 132 21.34 13.83 -26.45
C LYS A 132 22.55 14.64 -26.01
N LYS A 133 23.21 15.33 -26.95
CA LYS A 133 24.42 16.11 -26.62
C LYS A 133 24.09 17.17 -25.57
N GLY A 134 24.97 17.35 -24.57
CA GLY A 134 24.76 18.31 -23.47
C GLY A 134 24.47 19.75 -23.93
N ILE A 135 25.05 20.18 -25.06
CA ILE A 135 24.77 21.50 -25.69
C ILE A 135 23.28 21.66 -26.04
N ASP A 136 22.61 20.57 -26.41
CA ASP A 136 21.18 20.54 -26.75
C ASP A 136 20.30 20.25 -25.52
N ASN A 137 20.88 20.07 -24.33
CA ASN A 137 20.24 19.82 -23.03
C ASN A 137 20.30 21.04 -22.08
N GLY A 138 20.57 22.23 -22.61
CA GLY A 138 20.95 23.40 -21.81
C GLY A 138 19.96 23.85 -20.73
N VAL A 139 18.67 23.48 -20.81
CA VAL A 139 17.68 23.86 -19.80
C VAL A 139 17.78 22.99 -18.54
N ALA A 140 17.98 21.68 -18.69
CA ALA A 140 18.19 20.78 -17.55
C ALA A 140 19.55 21.06 -16.89
N ASP A 141 20.58 21.33 -17.70
CA ASP A 141 21.93 21.72 -17.24
C ASP A 141 21.92 23.04 -16.45
N HIS A 142 21.11 24.01 -16.85
CA HIS A 142 20.98 25.25 -16.06
C HIS A 142 20.31 25.00 -14.70
N LEU A 143 19.26 24.16 -14.67
CA LEU A 143 18.54 23.82 -13.44
C LEU A 143 19.39 23.02 -12.45
N SER A 144 20.23 22.11 -12.94
CA SER A 144 21.13 21.32 -12.10
C SER A 144 22.26 22.16 -11.50
N ARG A 145 22.58 23.32 -12.07
CA ARG A 145 23.69 24.21 -11.64
C ARG A 145 23.24 25.45 -10.85
N MET A 146 21.95 25.56 -10.55
CA MET A 146 21.42 26.71 -9.81
C MET A 146 21.73 26.57 -8.32
N LYS A 147 22.59 27.44 -7.78
CA LYS A 147 22.84 27.55 -6.33
C LYS A 147 21.86 28.54 -5.72
N ILE A 148 21.05 28.06 -4.77
CA ILE A 148 20.14 28.90 -3.98
C ILE A 148 20.73 28.94 -2.57
N ASP A 149 21.15 30.12 -2.10
CA ASP A 149 21.76 30.37 -0.77
C ASP A 149 20.68 30.62 0.32
N ASP A 150 19.46 30.12 0.14
CA ASP A 150 18.35 30.33 1.08
C ASP A 150 18.11 29.09 1.96
N ASP A 151 18.07 29.31 3.28
CA ASP A 151 17.76 28.30 4.32
C ASP A 151 16.27 27.88 4.35
N VAL A 152 15.48 28.25 3.34
CA VAL A 152 14.07 27.90 3.26
C VAL A 152 13.94 26.50 2.65
N PRO A 153 13.31 25.54 3.36
CA PRO A 153 13.03 24.23 2.77
C PRO A 153 12.23 24.38 1.49
N LEU A 154 12.75 23.88 0.36
CA LEU A 154 12.02 23.84 -0.89
C LEU A 154 10.77 22.98 -0.70
N ASP A 155 9.60 23.56 -0.98
CA ASP A 155 8.35 22.81 -1.07
C ASP A 155 8.37 22.00 -2.37
N ASP A 156 8.82 20.75 -2.24
CA ASP A 156 8.88 19.78 -3.33
C ASP A 156 7.50 19.20 -3.69
N SER A 157 6.39 19.68 -3.11
CA SER A 157 5.07 19.27 -3.54
C SER A 157 4.77 19.81 -4.95
N LEU A 158 4.18 18.99 -5.82
CA LEU A 158 3.53 19.54 -7.01
C LEU A 158 2.29 20.29 -6.56
N PRO A 159 2.02 21.50 -7.07
CA PRO A 159 0.75 22.16 -6.81
C PRO A 159 -0.41 21.19 -7.07
N ASP A 160 -0.42 20.55 -8.24
CA ASP A 160 -1.55 19.72 -8.68
C ASP A 160 -1.58 18.27 -8.12
N GLU A 161 -0.71 17.90 -7.17
CA GLU A 161 -0.86 16.62 -6.45
C GLU A 161 -2.02 16.64 -5.44
N HIS A 162 -2.46 17.83 -5.05
CA HIS A 162 -3.73 18.02 -4.36
C HIS A 162 -4.81 18.32 -5.41
N VAL A 163 -5.87 17.51 -5.41
CA VAL A 163 -7.09 17.80 -6.17
C VAL A 163 -7.63 19.15 -5.70
N TYR A 164 -7.24 20.24 -6.36
CA TYR A 164 -7.66 21.60 -5.99
C TYR A 164 -9.15 21.82 -6.27
N ALA A 165 -9.70 21.12 -7.26
CA ALA A 165 -11.13 21.02 -7.49
C ALA A 165 -11.44 19.73 -8.25
N VAL A 166 -12.40 18.96 -7.73
CA VAL A 166 -13.23 18.13 -8.60
C VAL A 166 -14.24 19.12 -9.18
N GLU A 167 -14.09 19.52 -10.44
CA GLU A 167 -15.26 20.01 -11.17
C GLU A 167 -16.20 18.83 -11.28
N VAL A 168 -17.16 18.80 -10.35
CA VAL A 168 -18.41 18.12 -10.59
C VAL A 168 -18.95 18.80 -11.84
N ILE A 169 -18.95 18.08 -12.96
CA ILE A 169 -19.82 18.46 -14.07
C ILE A 169 -21.21 18.53 -13.46
N ASP A 170 -21.65 19.74 -13.20
CA ASP A 170 -22.91 20.05 -12.55
C ASP A 170 -24.03 19.69 -13.52
N TYR A 171 -24.41 18.42 -13.52
CA TYR A 171 -25.76 18.04 -13.91
C TYR A 171 -26.69 18.37 -12.74
N GLY A 172 -26.90 19.66 -12.53
CA GLY A 172 -27.98 20.21 -11.72
C GLY A 172 -27.53 20.83 -10.41
N GLU A 173 -27.68 22.15 -10.35
CA GLU A 173 -27.90 23.02 -9.19
C GLU A 173 -27.86 22.32 -7.82
N PRO A 174 -27.11 22.83 -6.84
CA PRO A 174 -26.91 22.19 -5.54
C PRO A 174 -28.25 21.91 -4.83
N LEU A 175 -28.76 20.69 -4.99
CA LEU A 175 -30.11 20.30 -4.56
C LEU A 175 -30.17 19.82 -3.10
N LEU A 176 -29.12 20.01 -2.29
CA LEU A 176 -29.02 19.34 -0.98
C LEU A 176 -28.63 20.22 0.22
N ALA A 177 -28.17 21.46 0.02
CA ALA A 177 -28.04 22.43 1.12
C ALA A 177 -29.41 22.99 1.57
N ASP A 178 -30.47 22.70 0.82
CA ASP A 178 -31.76 23.38 0.94
C ASP A 178 -32.83 22.53 1.66
N ASP A 179 -32.67 21.21 1.80
CA ASP A 179 -33.75 20.37 2.36
C ASP A 179 -33.97 20.58 3.87
N GLY A 180 -32.91 20.78 4.65
CA GLY A 180 -33.03 21.09 6.09
C GLY A 180 -33.64 22.47 6.32
N VAL A 181 -33.16 23.47 5.59
CA VAL A 181 -33.66 24.86 5.66
C VAL A 181 -35.10 24.96 5.17
N ARG A 182 -35.44 24.33 4.03
CA ARG A 182 -36.84 24.23 3.55
C ARG A 182 -37.74 23.51 4.53
N SER A 183 -37.25 22.44 5.16
CA SER A 183 -38.03 21.68 6.14
C SER A 183 -38.30 22.52 7.38
N THR A 184 -37.28 23.22 7.88
CA THR A 184 -37.41 24.16 9.00
C THR A 184 -38.34 25.31 8.66
N ASN A 185 -38.16 25.98 7.52
CA ASN A 185 -39.00 27.11 7.10
C ASN A 185 -40.47 26.69 6.90
N TYR A 186 -40.71 25.50 6.35
CA TYR A 186 -42.06 24.97 6.20
C TYR A 186 -42.69 24.58 7.55
N LEU A 187 -41.95 23.93 8.45
CA LEU A 187 -42.47 23.49 9.75
C LEU A 187 -42.62 24.65 10.76
N ALA A 188 -41.76 25.67 10.69
CA ALA A 188 -41.77 26.80 11.60
C ALA A 188 -42.70 27.94 11.16
N ALA A 189 -42.83 28.17 9.84
CA ALA A 189 -43.53 29.34 9.30
C ALA A 189 -44.52 29.02 8.16
N GLU A 190 -44.81 27.74 7.90
CA GLU A 190 -45.66 27.28 6.79
C GLU A 190 -45.23 27.81 5.40
N HIS A 191 -43.95 28.17 5.24
CA HIS A 191 -43.43 28.70 3.99
C HIS A 191 -43.21 27.58 2.98
N GLU A 192 -43.98 27.58 1.88
CA GLU A 192 -43.82 26.58 0.82
C GLU A 192 -42.50 26.77 0.05
N PRO A 193 -41.75 25.69 -0.24
CA PRO A 193 -40.54 25.79 -1.05
C PRO A 193 -40.84 26.29 -2.47
N THR A 194 -40.15 27.34 -2.92
CA THR A 194 -40.27 27.87 -4.27
C THR A 194 -39.77 26.86 -5.31
N GLY A 195 -40.50 26.71 -6.42
CA GLY A 195 -40.12 25.79 -7.52
C GLY A 195 -40.59 24.33 -7.40
N PHE A 196 -41.31 23.95 -6.33
CA PHE A 196 -41.86 22.60 -6.18
C PHE A 196 -43.25 22.47 -6.84
N VAL A 197 -43.29 21.89 -8.05
CA VAL A 197 -44.55 21.62 -8.78
C VAL A 197 -44.77 20.12 -8.96
N GLY A 198 -46.03 19.69 -8.94
CA GLY A 198 -46.44 18.32 -9.26
C GLY A 198 -45.87 17.26 -8.30
N ASN A 199 -45.17 16.26 -8.85
CA ASN A 199 -44.66 15.12 -8.08
C ASN A 199 -43.57 15.50 -7.06
N LYS A 200 -42.79 16.57 -7.32
CA LYS A 200 -41.76 17.05 -6.38
C LYS A 200 -42.41 17.57 -5.09
N LYS A 201 -43.50 18.35 -5.20
CA LYS A 201 -44.27 18.86 -4.05
C LYS A 201 -44.89 17.72 -3.24
N LYS A 202 -45.50 16.74 -3.91
CA LYS A 202 -46.08 15.56 -3.24
C LYS A 202 -45.02 14.74 -2.48
N LYS A 203 -43.82 14.59 -3.05
CA LYS A 203 -42.70 13.92 -2.39
C LYS A 203 -42.23 14.69 -1.16
N PHE A 204 -42.04 16.00 -1.27
CA PHE A 204 -41.65 16.86 -0.14
C PHE A 204 -42.64 16.76 1.02
N LEU A 205 -43.94 16.90 0.77
CA LEU A 205 -44.99 16.79 1.79
C LEU A 205 -45.11 15.40 2.43
N ARG A 206 -44.60 14.35 1.76
CA ARG A 206 -44.50 13.02 2.36
C ARG A 206 -43.26 12.90 3.23
N ASP A 207 -42.13 13.40 2.75
CA ASP A 207 -40.85 13.28 3.42
C ASP A 207 -40.78 14.18 4.67
N ILE A 208 -41.43 15.36 4.66
CA ILE A 208 -41.53 16.30 5.79
C ILE A 208 -42.21 15.70 7.02
N ARG A 209 -43.11 14.71 6.85
CA ARG A 209 -43.78 14.02 7.97
C ARG A 209 -42.80 13.25 8.86
N ARG A 210 -41.58 13.00 8.39
CA ARG A 210 -40.50 12.37 9.15
C ARG A 210 -39.69 13.39 9.93
N TYR A 211 -39.97 14.67 9.81
CA TYR A 211 -39.27 15.75 10.48
C TYR A 211 -40.18 16.41 11.51
N PHE A 212 -39.57 16.90 12.59
CA PHE A 212 -40.24 17.57 13.69
C PHE A 212 -39.40 18.78 14.08
N TRP A 213 -40.04 19.95 14.14
CA TRP A 213 -39.38 21.19 14.54
C TRP A 213 -39.65 21.45 16.01
N ASP A 214 -38.59 21.56 16.81
CA ASP A 214 -38.64 21.93 18.22
C ASP A 214 -37.56 22.99 18.46
N GLU A 215 -37.98 24.24 18.54
CA GLU A 215 -37.09 25.40 18.47
C GLU A 215 -35.94 25.29 19.49
N PRO A 216 -34.65 25.43 19.06
CA PRO A 216 -34.16 25.87 17.75
C PRO A 216 -33.73 24.73 16.80
N TYR A 217 -34.12 23.49 17.07
CA TYR A 217 -33.59 22.30 16.40
C TYR A 217 -34.62 21.54 15.56
N LEU A 218 -34.14 21.06 14.40
CA LEU A 218 -34.89 20.14 13.56
C LEU A 218 -34.56 18.70 13.96
N TYR A 219 -35.56 17.87 14.19
CA TYR A 219 -35.41 16.46 14.49
C TYR A 219 -35.93 15.60 13.32
N LYS A 220 -35.30 14.45 13.10
CA LYS A 220 -35.74 13.44 12.13
C LYS A 220 -36.09 12.13 12.83
N HIS A 221 -37.28 11.63 12.54
CA HIS A 221 -37.72 10.29 12.88
C HIS A 221 -36.98 9.27 12.00
N CYS A 222 -36.08 8.51 12.61
CA CYS A 222 -35.28 7.50 11.95
C CYS A 222 -36.01 6.15 11.85
N THR A 223 -35.48 5.23 11.04
CA THR A 223 -36.12 3.92 10.78
C THR A 223 -36.16 3.01 12.00
N ASP A 224 -35.32 3.27 13.00
CA ASP A 224 -35.28 2.58 14.29
C ASP A 224 -36.27 3.17 15.32
N GLY A 225 -37.12 4.12 14.91
CA GLY A 225 -38.13 4.73 15.78
C GLY A 225 -37.62 5.85 16.67
N VAL A 226 -36.34 6.24 16.53
CA VAL A 226 -35.72 7.27 17.38
C VAL A 226 -35.66 8.61 16.65
N TYR A 227 -36.04 9.68 17.33
CA TYR A 227 -35.85 11.05 16.85
C TYR A 227 -34.41 11.51 17.08
N ARG A 228 -33.77 12.02 16.03
CA ARG A 228 -32.39 12.51 16.07
C ARG A 228 -32.28 13.94 15.58
N ARG A 229 -31.47 14.75 16.24
CA ARG A 229 -31.19 16.14 15.88
C ARG A 229 -30.51 16.18 14.52
N CYS A 230 -31.10 16.91 13.59
CA CYS A 230 -30.50 17.25 12.32
C CYS A 230 -29.34 18.21 12.57
N VAL A 231 -28.17 17.86 12.05
CA VAL A 231 -26.93 18.61 12.25
C VAL A 231 -26.71 19.53 11.05
N ALA A 232 -26.33 20.78 11.32
CA ALA A 232 -25.93 21.74 10.29
C ALA A 232 -24.51 21.44 9.79
N ASP A 233 -24.21 21.79 8.53
CA ASP A 233 -22.94 21.42 7.89
C ASP A 233 -21.71 21.94 8.65
N GLU A 234 -21.84 23.08 9.34
CA GLU A 234 -20.78 23.70 10.15
C GLU A 234 -20.46 22.91 11.43
N GLU A 235 -21.43 22.19 11.99
CA GLU A 235 -21.28 21.40 13.21
C GLU A 235 -20.70 20.00 12.93
N ILE A 236 -20.83 19.49 11.70
CA ILE A 236 -20.41 18.14 11.31
C ILE A 236 -18.93 17.86 11.65
N PRO A 237 -17.95 18.73 11.31
CA PRO A 237 -16.55 18.46 11.61
C PRO A 237 -16.28 18.31 13.11
N GLY A 238 -16.92 19.13 13.95
CA GLY A 238 -16.79 19.05 15.41
C GLY A 238 -17.35 17.76 15.98
N ILE A 239 -18.53 17.34 15.52
CA ILE A 239 -19.14 16.06 15.94
C ILE A 239 -18.28 14.87 15.50
N LEU A 240 -17.76 14.87 14.27
CA LEU A 240 -16.87 13.81 13.79
C LEU A 240 -15.55 13.77 14.56
N PHE A 241 -14.98 14.93 14.92
CA PHE A 241 -13.82 15.00 15.81
C PHE A 241 -14.11 14.33 17.15
N HIS A 242 -15.22 14.65 17.80
CA HIS A 242 -15.58 14.04 19.08
C HIS A 242 -15.93 12.54 18.97
N CYS A 243 -16.43 12.09 17.82
CA CYS A 243 -16.79 10.69 17.59
C CYS A 243 -15.63 9.80 17.11
N HIS A 244 -14.56 10.38 16.56
CA HIS A 244 -13.41 9.64 16.02
C HIS A 244 -12.06 10.01 16.66
N SER A 245 -11.72 11.30 16.71
CA SER A 245 -10.37 11.80 17.04
C SER A 245 -10.18 12.18 18.51
N SER A 246 -11.26 12.30 19.30
CA SER A 246 -11.12 12.63 20.72
C SER A 246 -10.44 11.50 21.51
N SER A 247 -9.86 11.84 22.66
CA SER A 247 -9.19 10.87 23.54
C SER A 247 -10.08 9.71 23.98
N TYR A 248 -11.40 9.92 24.01
CA TYR A 248 -12.41 8.92 24.35
C TYR A 248 -13.13 8.32 23.12
N ALA A 249 -12.72 8.68 21.91
CA ALA A 249 -13.31 8.18 20.66
C ALA A 249 -12.63 6.93 20.11
N GLY A 250 -11.34 6.75 20.35
CA GLY A 250 -10.63 5.51 20.03
C GLY A 250 -10.36 5.26 18.54
N HIS A 251 -10.43 6.29 17.68
CA HIS A 251 -10.01 6.21 16.27
C HIS A 251 -10.64 5.07 15.46
N PHE A 252 -11.89 4.72 15.77
CA PHE A 252 -12.57 3.61 15.10
C PHE A 252 -12.89 3.90 13.63
N ALA A 253 -13.09 2.83 12.86
CA ALA A 253 -13.49 2.88 11.46
C ALA A 253 -14.86 3.56 11.26
N THR A 254 -15.10 4.04 10.04
CA THR A 254 -16.28 4.84 9.63
C THR A 254 -17.60 4.36 10.21
N TYR A 255 -17.91 3.06 10.10
CA TYR A 255 -19.18 2.52 10.59
C TYR A 255 -19.37 2.73 12.10
N LYS A 256 -18.31 2.52 12.89
CA LYS A 256 -18.35 2.71 14.34
C LYS A 256 -18.45 4.20 14.71
N THR A 257 -17.76 5.07 13.99
CA THR A 257 -17.87 6.53 14.16
C THR A 257 -19.29 7.01 13.90
N VAL A 258 -19.92 6.57 12.80
CA VAL A 258 -21.30 6.92 12.47
C VAL A 258 -22.28 6.35 13.51
N SER A 259 -22.08 5.10 13.92
CA SER A 259 -22.90 4.49 14.98
C SER A 259 -22.84 5.29 16.28
N LYS A 260 -21.67 5.84 16.63
CA LYS A 260 -21.50 6.68 17.83
C LYS A 260 -22.23 8.02 17.68
N ALA A 261 -22.15 8.66 16.51
CA ALA A 261 -22.90 9.89 16.23
C ALA A 261 -24.42 9.66 16.29
N LEU A 262 -24.90 8.54 15.73
CA LEU A 262 -26.32 8.14 15.81
C LEU A 262 -26.77 7.84 17.24
N GLN A 263 -25.94 7.17 18.04
CA GLN A 263 -26.23 6.90 19.47
C GLN A 263 -26.25 8.19 20.30
N ALA A 264 -25.43 9.17 19.95
CA ALA A 264 -25.44 10.50 20.55
C ALA A 264 -26.63 11.37 20.09
N GLY A 265 -27.53 10.84 19.26
CA GLY A 265 -28.74 11.53 18.84
C GLY A 265 -28.56 12.44 17.63
N TYR A 266 -27.45 12.35 16.90
CA TYR A 266 -27.19 13.20 15.73
C TYR A 266 -27.56 12.50 14.41
N TRP A 267 -28.05 13.28 13.45
CA TRP A 267 -28.34 12.80 12.11
C TRP A 267 -28.08 13.86 11.03
N TRP A 268 -27.55 13.42 9.89
CA TRP A 268 -27.51 14.18 8.64
C TRP A 268 -27.43 13.21 7.46
N PRO A 269 -27.85 13.60 6.24
CA PRO A 269 -28.00 12.68 5.11
C PRO A 269 -26.70 11.97 4.70
N THR A 270 -25.57 12.66 4.78
CA THR A 270 -24.28 12.22 4.21
C THR A 270 -23.30 11.67 5.24
N MET A 271 -23.77 11.35 6.45
CA MET A 271 -22.94 10.93 7.59
C MET A 271 -21.91 9.85 7.29
N PHE A 272 -22.24 8.83 6.51
CA PHE A 272 -21.28 7.77 6.15
C PHE A 272 -20.16 8.29 5.24
N ARG A 273 -20.52 9.12 4.26
CA ARG A 273 -19.57 9.72 3.31
C ARG A 273 -18.64 10.69 4.04
N ASP A 274 -19.20 11.55 4.89
CA ASP A 274 -18.45 12.59 5.57
C ASP A 274 -17.56 11.99 6.67
N ALA A 275 -18.06 11.00 7.42
CA ALA A 275 -17.25 10.23 8.35
C ALA A 275 -16.11 9.47 7.65
N HIS A 276 -16.36 8.86 6.49
CA HIS A 276 -15.30 8.21 5.71
C HIS A 276 -14.21 9.21 5.31
N ARG A 277 -14.61 10.36 4.74
CA ARG A 277 -13.69 11.43 4.34
C ARG A 277 -12.89 11.98 5.53
N PHE A 278 -13.51 12.09 6.69
CA PHE A 278 -12.85 12.53 7.92
C PHE A 278 -11.82 11.51 8.40
N VAL A 279 -12.20 10.23 8.50
CA VAL A 279 -11.31 9.15 8.93
C VAL A 279 -10.12 8.96 7.97
N SER A 280 -10.35 9.05 6.65
CA SER A 280 -9.28 8.94 5.65
C SER A 280 -8.24 10.07 5.73
N LYS A 281 -8.60 11.21 6.32
CA LYS A 281 -7.70 12.36 6.52
C LYS A 281 -7.05 12.39 7.92
N CYS A 282 -7.39 11.45 8.80
CA CYS A 282 -6.86 11.43 10.16
C CYS A 282 -5.39 10.98 10.18
N ASP A 283 -4.47 11.89 10.47
CA ASP A 283 -3.01 11.64 10.50
C ASP A 283 -2.62 10.45 11.38
N VAL A 284 -3.16 10.36 12.60
CA VAL A 284 -2.91 9.25 13.53
C VAL A 284 -3.29 7.90 12.89
N CYS A 285 -4.45 7.82 12.25
CA CYS A 285 -4.92 6.61 11.59
C CYS A 285 -4.14 6.29 10.32
N GLN A 286 -3.68 7.30 9.56
CA GLN A 286 -2.88 7.07 8.36
C GLN A 286 -1.46 6.59 8.69
N ARG A 287 -0.86 7.09 9.78
CA ARG A 287 0.48 6.65 10.24
C ARG A 287 0.48 5.26 10.87
N GLN A 288 -0.58 4.90 11.58
CA GLN A 288 -0.69 3.61 12.29
C GLN A 288 -1.49 2.56 11.52
N GLY A 289 -2.15 2.96 10.44
CA GLY A 289 -2.98 2.07 9.63
C GLY A 289 -2.15 1.02 8.92
N ASN A 290 -2.62 -0.23 8.94
CA ASN A 290 -2.05 -1.28 8.11
C ASN A 290 -2.28 -0.97 6.63
N ILE A 291 -1.32 -1.35 5.78
CA ILE A 291 -1.45 -1.29 4.33
C ILE A 291 -2.73 -2.05 3.92
N SER A 292 -3.65 -1.38 3.23
CA SER A 292 -4.87 -2.02 2.76
C SER A 292 -4.53 -3.06 1.67
N LYS A 293 -5.33 -4.12 1.53
CA LYS A 293 -5.16 -5.13 0.46
C LYS A 293 -5.03 -4.54 -0.95
N ARG A 294 -5.58 -3.36 -1.21
CA ARG A 294 -5.51 -2.66 -2.50
C ARG A 294 -4.10 -2.12 -2.79
N ASN A 295 -3.32 -1.87 -1.75
CA ASN A 295 -1.96 -1.37 -1.80
C ASN A 295 -0.92 -2.50 -1.58
N GLU A 296 -1.36 -3.74 -1.38
CA GLU A 296 -0.47 -4.89 -1.38
C GLU A 296 0.04 -5.13 -2.81
N MET A 297 1.35 -5.32 -2.96
CA MET A 297 1.93 -5.70 -4.25
C MET A 297 1.25 -6.97 -4.80
N PRO A 298 1.01 -7.07 -6.11
CA PRO A 298 0.49 -8.29 -6.73
C PRO A 298 1.36 -9.49 -6.32
N GLN A 299 0.73 -10.50 -5.71
CA GLN A 299 1.44 -11.69 -5.27
C GLN A 299 1.84 -12.51 -6.50
N ASN A 300 3.14 -12.65 -6.73
CA ASN A 300 3.66 -13.65 -7.65
C ASN A 300 3.56 -15.01 -6.97
N PHE A 301 2.59 -15.83 -7.38
CA PHE A 301 2.46 -17.19 -6.88
C PHE A 301 3.76 -17.97 -7.12
N ILE A 302 4.24 -18.64 -6.08
CA ILE A 302 5.19 -19.72 -6.28
C ILE A 302 4.37 -20.83 -6.97
N LEU A 303 4.64 -21.09 -8.25
CA LEU A 303 4.09 -22.24 -8.97
C LEU A 303 4.63 -23.51 -8.30
N GLU A 304 3.83 -24.02 -7.37
CA GLU A 304 4.08 -25.23 -6.62
C GLU A 304 3.68 -26.43 -7.49
N VAL A 305 4.57 -27.42 -7.62
CA VAL A 305 4.48 -28.46 -8.65
C VAL A 305 3.86 -29.75 -8.08
N GLU A 306 4.32 -30.23 -6.92
CA GLU A 306 3.82 -31.44 -6.25
C GLU A 306 3.84 -31.32 -4.72
N VAL A 307 3.10 -32.20 -4.03
CA VAL A 307 3.11 -32.27 -2.55
C VAL A 307 4.52 -32.64 -2.08
N PHE A 308 5.02 -31.93 -1.06
CA PHE A 308 6.36 -32.07 -0.48
C PHE A 308 7.54 -31.55 -1.33
N ASP A 309 7.28 -30.90 -2.47
CA ASP A 309 8.35 -30.29 -3.27
C ASP A 309 8.94 -29.02 -2.66
N VAL A 310 8.14 -28.27 -1.90
CA VAL A 310 8.52 -26.97 -1.35
C VAL A 310 8.19 -26.91 0.14
N TRP A 311 9.22 -26.75 0.95
CA TRP A 311 9.08 -26.62 2.40
C TRP A 311 9.52 -25.24 2.85
N GLY A 312 8.69 -24.58 3.65
CA GLY A 312 9.13 -23.42 4.41
C GLY A 312 9.52 -23.81 5.83
N VAL A 313 10.57 -23.20 6.36
CA VAL A 313 11.05 -23.45 7.72
C VAL A 313 11.22 -22.15 8.50
N ASP A 314 10.87 -22.20 9.78
CA ASP A 314 10.99 -21.06 10.70
C ASP A 314 11.17 -21.54 12.15
N PHE A 315 11.81 -20.71 12.97
CA PHE A 315 11.89 -20.93 14.41
C PHE A 315 10.89 -20.06 15.16
N MET A 316 10.19 -20.68 16.10
CA MET A 316 9.33 -19.99 17.04
C MET A 316 10.02 -19.95 18.40
N GLY A 317 10.05 -18.78 19.03
CA GLY A 317 10.54 -18.61 20.40
C GLY A 317 11.27 -17.28 20.62
N PRO A 318 11.92 -17.12 21.79
CA PRO A 318 11.94 -18.06 22.89
C PRO A 318 10.59 -18.17 23.62
N PHE A 319 10.21 -19.38 24.01
CA PHE A 319 9.06 -19.70 24.86
C PHE A 319 9.50 -19.87 26.33
N PRO A 320 8.55 -19.87 27.30
CA PRO A 320 8.84 -20.35 28.65
C PRO A 320 9.45 -21.75 28.62
N SER A 321 10.46 -22.04 29.44
CA SER A 321 11.12 -23.35 29.43
C SER A 321 10.12 -24.48 29.70
N SER A 322 10.06 -25.44 28.78
CA SER A 322 9.24 -26.65 28.89
C SER A 322 10.11 -27.88 28.67
N TYR A 323 10.36 -28.64 29.75
CA TYR A 323 11.28 -29.78 29.75
C TYR A 323 12.66 -29.44 29.15
N GLY A 324 13.16 -28.21 29.38
CA GLY A 324 14.43 -27.72 28.85
C GLY A 324 14.39 -27.17 27.42
N ASN A 325 13.24 -27.23 26.74
CA ASN A 325 13.05 -26.65 25.42
C ASN A 325 12.60 -25.19 25.51
N LEU A 326 13.10 -24.36 24.59
CA LEU A 326 12.80 -22.93 24.49
C LEU A 326 12.30 -22.54 23.10
N TYR A 327 12.55 -23.36 22.09
CA TYR A 327 12.24 -23.08 20.70
C TYR A 327 11.46 -24.22 20.07
N ILE A 328 10.70 -23.89 19.03
CA ILE A 328 10.06 -24.86 18.15
C ILE A 328 10.56 -24.57 16.74
N LEU A 329 11.22 -25.53 16.11
CA LEU A 329 11.50 -25.48 14.68
C LEU A 329 10.29 -26.05 13.94
N VAL A 330 9.68 -25.25 13.06
CA VAL A 330 8.54 -25.66 12.26
C VAL A 330 8.95 -25.77 10.79
N ALA A 331 8.49 -26.83 10.13
CA ALA A 331 8.61 -27.04 8.71
C ALA A 331 7.21 -27.27 8.12
N VAL A 332 6.85 -26.49 7.08
CA VAL A 332 5.52 -26.51 6.46
C VAL A 332 5.65 -26.79 4.98
N ASP A 333 4.96 -27.82 4.50
CA ASP A 333 4.80 -28.07 3.08
C ASP A 333 3.85 -27.04 2.46
N TYR A 334 4.26 -26.44 1.33
CA TYR A 334 3.51 -25.34 0.73
C TYR A 334 2.23 -25.82 0.03
N VAL A 335 2.18 -27.04 -0.51
CA VAL A 335 1.00 -27.54 -1.22
C VAL A 335 -0.04 -28.06 -0.25
N SER A 336 0.32 -29.07 0.55
CA SER A 336 -0.60 -29.76 1.45
C SER A 336 -0.89 -29.02 2.75
N LYS A 337 -0.08 -27.99 3.05
CA LYS A 337 -0.04 -27.34 4.37
C LYS A 337 0.28 -28.35 5.48
N TRP A 338 0.93 -29.46 5.17
CA TRP A 338 1.41 -30.40 6.17
C TRP A 338 2.51 -29.74 7.02
N VAL A 339 2.42 -29.90 8.33
CA VAL A 339 3.35 -29.28 9.27
C VAL A 339 4.09 -30.37 10.03
N GLU A 340 5.42 -30.27 10.09
CA GLU A 340 6.28 -30.97 11.05
C GLU A 340 6.89 -29.96 12.03
N ALA A 341 7.03 -30.33 13.31
CA ALA A 341 7.64 -29.46 14.30
C ALA A 341 8.57 -30.23 15.24
N LEU A 342 9.64 -29.58 15.71
CA LEU A 342 10.56 -30.11 16.70
C LEU A 342 10.77 -29.11 17.84
N ALA A 343 10.51 -29.53 19.07
CA ALA A 343 10.92 -28.78 20.27
C ALA A 343 12.45 -28.87 20.45
N SER A 344 13.07 -27.75 20.82
CA SER A 344 14.52 -27.67 21.00
C SER A 344 14.91 -26.68 22.11
N PRO A 345 16.00 -26.94 22.86
CA PRO A 345 16.60 -25.97 23.78
C PRO A 345 17.24 -24.78 23.07
N THR A 346 17.74 -24.97 21.85
CA THR A 346 18.46 -23.95 21.07
C THR A 346 17.88 -23.79 19.65
N ASN A 347 18.16 -22.66 19.02
CA ASN A 347 17.79 -22.35 17.63
C ASN A 347 18.96 -22.58 16.66
N ASP A 348 19.75 -23.64 16.87
CA ASP A 348 20.97 -23.88 16.10
C ASP A 348 20.73 -24.61 14.77
N ALA A 349 21.66 -24.43 13.82
CA ALA A 349 21.69 -25.16 12.56
C ALA A 349 21.70 -26.70 12.74
N LYS A 350 22.21 -27.22 13.87
CA LYS A 350 22.19 -28.66 14.18
C LYS A 350 20.75 -29.21 14.28
N VAL A 351 19.85 -28.40 14.84
CA VAL A 351 18.43 -28.76 14.99
C VAL A 351 17.76 -28.78 13.62
N VAL A 352 18.06 -27.78 12.79
CA VAL A 352 17.60 -27.72 11.38
C VAL A 352 18.06 -28.95 10.61
N MET A 353 19.34 -29.30 10.71
CA MET A 353 19.90 -30.50 10.09
C MET A 353 19.20 -31.78 10.55
N LYS A 354 18.88 -31.89 11.85
CA LYS A 354 18.13 -33.03 12.42
C LYS A 354 16.72 -33.13 11.82
N MET A 355 16.00 -32.00 11.69
CA MET A 355 14.68 -31.96 11.06
C MET A 355 14.72 -32.56 9.66
N PHE A 356 15.63 -32.10 8.81
CA PHE A 356 15.70 -32.59 7.43
C PHE A 356 16.16 -34.03 7.32
N LYS A 357 17.24 -34.41 8.03
CA LYS A 357 17.82 -35.76 7.91
C LYS A 357 16.99 -36.85 8.57
N SER A 358 16.31 -36.54 9.68
CA SER A 358 15.62 -37.55 10.49
C SER A 358 14.11 -37.55 10.33
N VAL A 359 13.53 -36.42 9.90
CA VAL A 359 12.07 -36.28 9.75
C VAL A 359 11.69 -36.11 8.29
N ILE A 360 12.19 -35.07 7.62
CA ILE A 360 11.68 -34.70 6.28
C ILE A 360 12.12 -35.71 5.22
N PHE A 361 13.42 -35.90 5.01
CA PHE A 361 13.92 -36.76 3.93
C PHE A 361 13.45 -38.22 4.02
N PRO A 362 13.47 -38.87 5.20
CA PRO A 362 13.05 -40.28 5.28
C PRO A 362 11.54 -40.50 5.16
N ARG A 363 10.72 -39.49 5.46
CA ARG A 363 9.24 -39.64 5.49
C ARG A 363 8.56 -39.08 4.24
N PHE A 364 9.06 -37.98 3.70
CA PHE A 364 8.40 -37.23 2.62
C PHE A 364 9.27 -37.12 1.37
N GLY A 365 10.50 -37.62 1.42
CA GLY A 365 11.46 -37.51 0.33
C GLY A 365 12.26 -36.21 0.37
N VAL A 366 13.12 -36.05 -0.63
CA VAL A 366 14.00 -34.88 -0.76
C VAL A 366 13.24 -33.78 -1.52
N PRO A 367 13.00 -32.61 -0.91
CA PRO A 367 12.27 -31.53 -1.55
C PRO A 367 13.11 -30.85 -2.62
N ARG A 368 12.46 -30.21 -3.59
CA ARG A 368 13.13 -29.40 -4.61
C ARG A 368 13.60 -28.06 -4.07
N VAL A 369 12.80 -27.45 -3.19
CA VAL A 369 13.04 -26.12 -2.65
C VAL A 369 12.81 -26.10 -1.14
N VAL A 370 13.72 -25.45 -0.42
CA VAL A 370 13.54 -25.06 0.97
C VAL A 370 13.52 -23.55 1.05
N ILE A 371 12.54 -22.99 1.73
CA ILE A 371 12.38 -21.56 1.97
C ILE A 371 12.62 -21.30 3.45
N SER A 372 13.48 -20.35 3.80
CA SER A 372 13.69 -19.93 5.18
C SER A 372 13.77 -18.40 5.27
N ASP A 373 13.73 -17.87 6.49
CA ASP A 373 14.11 -16.49 6.74
C ASP A 373 15.64 -16.29 6.60
N GLY A 374 16.06 -15.03 6.76
CA GLY A 374 17.46 -14.62 6.73
C GLY A 374 18.25 -14.93 8.02
N GLY A 375 17.74 -15.77 8.91
CA GLY A 375 18.37 -16.12 10.18
C GLY A 375 19.71 -16.82 10.00
N SER A 376 20.70 -16.47 10.83
CA SER A 376 22.05 -17.06 10.81
C SER A 376 22.06 -18.59 11.01
N HIS A 377 21.01 -19.12 11.65
CA HIS A 377 20.82 -20.54 11.87
C HIS A 377 20.38 -21.30 10.60
N PHE A 378 19.77 -20.62 9.61
CA PHE A 378 19.48 -21.18 8.29
C PHE A 378 20.57 -20.83 7.26
N ILE A 379 21.23 -19.68 7.40
CA ILE A 379 22.37 -19.29 6.55
C ILE A 379 23.68 -19.88 7.12
N ASN A 380 23.75 -21.21 7.17
CA ASN A 380 24.93 -21.93 7.64
C ASN A 380 25.52 -22.78 6.51
N ARG A 381 26.85 -22.71 6.32
CA ARG A 381 27.59 -23.50 5.32
C ARG A 381 27.33 -25.01 5.43
N THR A 382 27.15 -25.53 6.64
CA THR A 382 26.85 -26.96 6.86
C THR A 382 25.47 -27.36 6.35
N PHE A 383 24.47 -26.49 6.54
CA PHE A 383 23.11 -26.70 6.05
C PHE A 383 23.03 -26.54 4.54
N ASP A 384 23.63 -25.47 3.99
CA ASP A 384 23.74 -25.25 2.54
C ASP A 384 24.45 -26.41 1.82
N ASN A 385 25.57 -26.90 2.37
CA ASN A 385 26.27 -28.07 1.83
C ASN A 385 25.39 -29.34 1.83
N MET A 386 24.57 -29.55 2.88
CA MET A 386 23.66 -30.68 2.94
C MET A 386 22.60 -30.58 1.84
N LEU A 387 21.96 -29.42 1.70
CA LEU A 387 20.94 -29.17 0.70
C LEU A 387 21.50 -29.35 -0.72
N LYS A 388 22.67 -28.76 -1.01
CA LYS A 388 23.37 -28.93 -2.29
C LYS A 388 23.69 -30.39 -2.60
N ARG A 389 24.14 -31.17 -1.62
CA ARG A 389 24.45 -32.60 -1.81
C ARG A 389 23.22 -33.41 -2.22
N HIS A 390 22.02 -32.97 -1.83
CA HIS A 390 20.76 -33.63 -2.17
C HIS A 390 20.03 -32.93 -3.32
N GLY A 391 20.66 -31.95 -3.99
CA GLY A 391 20.05 -31.22 -5.11
C GLY A 391 18.95 -30.21 -4.73
N VAL A 392 18.84 -29.88 -3.44
CA VAL A 392 17.80 -28.98 -2.92
C VAL A 392 18.21 -27.52 -3.10
N LYS A 393 17.32 -26.69 -3.64
CA LYS A 393 17.53 -25.24 -3.77
C LYS A 393 17.07 -24.53 -2.51
N HIS A 394 17.98 -23.85 -1.82
CA HIS A 394 17.64 -22.99 -0.67
C HIS A 394 17.29 -21.58 -1.15
N LYS A 395 16.09 -21.11 -0.83
CA LYS A 395 15.64 -19.73 -1.06
C LYS A 395 15.52 -19.03 0.29
N VAL A 396 16.24 -17.93 0.46
CA VAL A 396 16.17 -17.11 1.66
C VAL A 396 15.22 -15.95 1.40
N ALA A 397 14.18 -15.82 2.23
CA ALA A 397 13.27 -14.69 2.18
C ALA A 397 14.03 -13.40 2.53
N THR A 398 13.84 -12.34 1.73
CA THR A 398 14.44 -11.05 2.06
C THR A 398 13.72 -10.46 3.28
N PRO A 399 14.40 -9.69 4.15
CA PRO A 399 13.84 -9.15 5.39
C PRO A 399 12.57 -8.27 5.25
N TYR A 400 12.15 -7.95 4.02
CA TYR A 400 11.01 -7.10 3.69
C TYR A 400 10.03 -7.76 2.71
N HIS A 401 10.13 -9.07 2.48
CA HIS A 401 9.20 -9.81 1.61
C HIS A 401 8.48 -10.92 2.38
N PRO A 402 7.63 -10.56 3.38
CA PRO A 402 6.89 -11.51 4.23
C PRO A 402 6.00 -12.45 3.41
N GLN A 403 5.64 -12.10 2.18
CA GLN A 403 4.88 -12.97 1.27
C GLN A 403 5.62 -14.29 0.96
N THR A 404 6.96 -14.31 1.00
CA THR A 404 7.75 -15.52 0.70
C THR A 404 7.73 -16.53 1.86
N SER A 405 7.68 -16.05 3.11
CA SER A 405 7.61 -16.88 4.33
C SER A 405 6.19 -16.98 4.92
N GLY A 406 5.23 -16.25 4.36
CA GLY A 406 3.91 -16.04 4.97
C GLY A 406 3.13 -17.33 5.24
N GLN A 407 3.34 -18.40 4.46
CA GLN A 407 2.71 -19.70 4.71
C GLN A 407 3.16 -20.32 6.04
N VAL A 408 4.47 -20.22 6.34
CA VAL A 408 5.03 -20.70 7.60
C VAL A 408 4.56 -19.81 8.74
N GLU A 409 4.56 -18.49 8.57
CA GLU A 409 4.08 -17.55 9.60
C GLU A 409 2.61 -17.77 9.98
N LEU A 410 1.73 -18.00 8.99
CA LEU A 410 0.33 -18.32 9.22
C LEU A 410 0.17 -19.62 10.03
N SER A 411 0.94 -20.65 9.68
CA SER A 411 0.94 -21.93 10.38
C SER A 411 1.49 -21.79 11.80
N ASN A 412 2.56 -21.03 11.99
CA ASN A 412 3.13 -20.71 13.30
C ASN A 412 2.12 -20.02 14.21
N ARG A 413 1.36 -19.06 13.68
CA ARG A 413 0.29 -18.40 14.43
C ARG A 413 -0.80 -19.38 14.87
N GLU A 414 -1.20 -20.29 13.99
CA GLU A 414 -2.23 -21.27 14.31
C GLU A 414 -1.76 -22.30 15.35
N ILE A 415 -0.52 -22.80 15.24
CA ILE A 415 0.09 -23.68 16.23
C ILE A 415 0.20 -22.98 17.59
N LYS A 416 0.62 -21.70 17.63
CA LYS A 416 0.62 -20.89 18.87
C LYS A 416 -0.77 -20.83 19.47
N ASN A 417 -1.79 -20.57 18.66
CA ASN A 417 -3.18 -20.48 19.15
C ASN A 417 -3.70 -21.81 19.70
N ILE A 418 -3.31 -22.95 19.11
CA ILE A 418 -3.66 -24.28 19.63
C ILE A 418 -2.94 -24.49 20.96
N LEU A 419 -1.62 -24.29 21.00
CA LEU A 419 -0.82 -24.46 22.22
C LEU A 419 -1.26 -23.55 23.36
N GLN A 420 -1.66 -22.31 23.08
CA GLN A 420 -2.21 -21.39 24.10
C GLN A 420 -3.50 -21.91 24.73
N LYS A 421 -4.29 -22.71 24.01
CA LYS A 421 -5.54 -23.29 24.51
C LYS A 421 -5.34 -24.64 25.18
N THR A 422 -4.34 -25.41 24.74
CA THR A 422 -4.12 -26.79 25.19
C THR A 422 -3.05 -26.92 26.26
N ALA A 423 -2.11 -25.98 26.36
CA ALA A 423 -1.14 -25.93 27.44
C ALA A 423 -1.83 -25.58 28.76
N GLY A 424 -1.32 -26.12 29.86
CA GLY A 424 -1.81 -25.82 31.20
C GLY A 424 -1.67 -24.35 31.57
N THR A 425 -2.29 -23.95 32.67
CA THR A 425 -2.30 -22.56 33.18
C THR A 425 -0.92 -21.95 33.37
N THR A 426 0.12 -22.76 33.58
CA THR A 426 1.50 -22.30 33.74
C THR A 426 2.26 -22.14 32.42
N GLY A 427 1.74 -22.71 31.32
CA GLY A 427 2.38 -22.69 30.00
C GLY A 427 3.74 -23.38 29.95
N LYS A 428 4.10 -24.22 30.92
CA LYS A 428 5.41 -24.92 31.01
C LYS A 428 5.38 -26.34 30.44
N ASP A 429 4.23 -26.80 29.98
CA ASP A 429 3.99 -28.15 29.43
C ASP A 429 3.81 -28.14 27.90
N TRP A 430 4.02 -27.01 27.24
CA TRP A 430 3.80 -26.87 25.79
C TRP A 430 4.59 -27.88 24.95
N ALA A 431 5.80 -28.28 25.38
CA ALA A 431 6.61 -29.23 24.62
C ALA A 431 5.98 -30.63 24.60
N ALA A 432 5.34 -31.04 25.70
CA ALA A 432 4.60 -32.31 25.76
C ALA A 432 3.29 -32.28 24.96
N LYS A 433 2.73 -31.08 24.72
CA LYS A 433 1.51 -30.87 23.95
C LYS A 433 1.74 -30.60 22.46
N LEU A 434 3.00 -30.58 22.02
CA LEU A 434 3.32 -30.25 20.63
C LEU A 434 2.77 -31.28 19.64
N ASP A 435 2.89 -32.58 19.94
CA ASP A 435 2.38 -33.64 19.07
C ASP A 435 0.84 -33.62 18.96
N ASP A 436 0.15 -33.41 20.09
CA ASP A 436 -1.30 -33.21 20.13
C ASP A 436 -1.72 -31.99 19.29
N ALA A 437 -0.97 -30.89 19.39
CA ALA A 437 -1.23 -29.67 18.64
C ALA A 437 -1.03 -29.86 17.13
N LEU A 438 0.01 -30.61 16.73
CA LEU A 438 0.23 -30.97 15.33
C LEU A 438 -0.90 -31.85 14.80
N TRP A 439 -1.35 -32.84 15.58
CA TRP A 439 -2.47 -33.70 15.20
C TRP A 439 -3.76 -32.90 15.01
N ALA A 440 -4.08 -32.01 15.94
CA ALA A 440 -5.23 -31.10 15.84
C ALA A 440 -5.12 -30.18 14.61
N TYR A 441 -3.94 -29.63 14.33
CA TYR A 441 -3.72 -28.80 13.13
C TYR A 441 -3.94 -29.59 11.83
N ARG A 442 -3.40 -30.81 11.74
CA ARG A 442 -3.42 -31.64 10.52
C ARG A 442 -4.82 -32.18 10.20
N THR A 443 -5.65 -32.36 11.22
CA THR A 443 -7.04 -32.84 11.09
C THR A 443 -8.05 -31.71 10.93
N ALA A 444 -7.67 -30.47 11.21
CA ALA A 444 -8.53 -29.30 11.00
C ALA A 444 -8.70 -28.96 9.51
N TYR A 445 -9.92 -28.58 9.14
CA TYR A 445 -10.24 -28.13 7.79
C TYR A 445 -9.56 -26.80 7.46
N LYS A 446 -8.95 -26.70 6.27
CA LYS A 446 -8.32 -25.47 5.79
C LYS A 446 -9.09 -24.93 4.59
N THR A 447 -9.69 -23.74 4.75
CA THR A 447 -10.44 -23.08 3.68
C THR A 447 -9.69 -22.97 2.35
N PRO A 448 -8.38 -22.64 2.31
CA PRO A 448 -7.64 -22.58 1.04
C PRO A 448 -7.46 -23.93 0.35
N LEU A 449 -7.50 -25.05 1.09
CA LEU A 449 -7.35 -26.39 0.53
C LEU A 449 -8.67 -27.03 0.14
N GLY A 450 -9.79 -26.56 0.70
CA GLY A 450 -11.08 -27.25 0.58
C GLY A 450 -11.14 -28.60 1.33
N THR A 451 -10.13 -28.93 2.13
CA THR A 451 -10.00 -30.20 2.86
C THR A 451 -9.04 -30.07 4.05
N THR A 452 -8.73 -31.18 4.73
CA THR A 452 -7.74 -31.23 5.82
C THR A 452 -6.36 -31.61 5.28
N PRO A 453 -5.25 -31.10 5.85
CA PRO A 453 -3.90 -31.55 5.48
C PRO A 453 -3.73 -33.08 5.55
N PHE A 454 -4.35 -33.71 6.55
CA PHE A 454 -4.35 -35.17 6.69
C PHE A 454 -4.99 -35.88 5.50
N ASN A 455 -6.18 -35.44 5.08
CA ASN A 455 -6.85 -36.06 3.95
C ASN A 455 -6.10 -35.84 2.63
N LEU A 456 -5.46 -34.68 2.46
CA LEU A 456 -4.69 -34.38 1.27
C LEU A 456 -3.40 -35.23 1.17
N VAL A 457 -2.74 -35.50 2.29
CA VAL A 457 -1.51 -36.32 2.33
C VAL A 457 -1.81 -37.82 2.24
N TYR A 458 -2.81 -38.31 2.99
CA TYR A 458 -3.08 -39.75 3.07
C TYR A 458 -4.21 -40.24 2.16
N GLY A 459 -4.92 -39.34 1.47
CA GLY A 459 -6.04 -39.67 0.59
C GLY A 459 -7.26 -40.23 1.33
N LYS A 460 -7.34 -40.07 2.66
CA LYS A 460 -8.44 -40.56 3.49
C LYS A 460 -8.70 -39.65 4.69
N ALA A 461 -9.93 -39.70 5.20
CA ALA A 461 -10.28 -39.04 6.45
C ALA A 461 -9.47 -39.63 7.63
N CYS A 462 -9.18 -38.77 8.61
CA CYS A 462 -8.56 -39.22 9.86
C CYS A 462 -9.62 -39.88 10.73
N HIS A 463 -9.35 -41.11 11.19
CA HIS A 463 -10.23 -41.78 12.14
C HIS A 463 -10.13 -41.08 13.50
N LEU A 464 -11.26 -40.59 14.01
CA LEU A 464 -11.34 -39.90 15.29
C LEU A 464 -11.94 -40.83 16.35
N PRO A 465 -11.56 -40.71 17.65
CA PRO A 465 -12.11 -41.56 18.72
C PRO A 465 -13.63 -41.47 18.96
N VAL A 466 -14.36 -40.66 18.19
CA VAL A 466 -15.82 -40.48 18.26
C VAL A 466 -16.57 -41.32 17.23
N GLU A 467 -15.84 -41.91 16.28
CA GLU A 467 -16.34 -42.91 15.32
C GLU A 467 -16.22 -44.31 15.93
#